data_AF-A0A6B3G4D6-F1
#
_entry.id   AF-A0A6B3G4D6-F1
#
_cell.length_a   1.000
_cell.length_b   1.000
_cell.length_c   1.000
_cell.angle_alpha   90.00
_cell.angle_beta   90.00
_cell.angle_gamma   90.00
#
_symmetry.space_group_name_H-M   'P 1'
#
loop_
_entity.id
_entity.type
_entity.pdbx_description
1 polymer ?
#
loop_
_entity_poly.entity_id
_entity_poly.type
_entity_poly.pdbx_seq_one_letter_code
_entity_poly.pdbx_strand_id
1 'polypeptide(L)' 'SWWNTCTGSWTGMAAKSPLWIAHWGTASPTIPAGFPTWTIWQYTATGRVGGVSGDVDRNKFNGSLARLQALANNTA' A
#
# COMPACT_ATOMS: atom_id res chain seq x y z
N SER A 1 5.97 1.45 -13.17
CA SER A 1 4.51 1.67 -13.00
C SER A 1 4.24 3.17 -12.80
N TRP A 2 2.96 3.59 -12.80
CA TRP A 2 2.48 4.98 -12.88
C TRP A 2 3.35 6.03 -12.17
N TRP A 3 3.75 5.79 -10.92
CA TRP A 3 4.59 6.74 -10.16
C TRP A 3 5.86 7.14 -10.92
N ASN A 4 6.71 6.16 -11.28
CA ASN A 4 7.98 6.45 -11.93
C ASN A 4 7.79 7.17 -13.28
N THR A 5 6.74 6.80 -14.03
CA THR A 5 6.45 7.38 -15.35
C THR A 5 5.89 8.80 -15.25
N CYS A 6 4.91 9.02 -14.38
CA CYS A 6 4.13 10.26 -14.35
C CYS A 6 4.72 11.32 -13.41
N THR A 7 5.51 10.92 -12.42
CA THR A 7 6.19 11.87 -11.52
C THR A 7 7.68 12.04 -11.85
N GLY A 8 8.20 11.28 -12.82
CA GLY A 8 9.64 11.25 -13.09
C GLY A 8 10.43 10.64 -11.93
N SER A 9 9.87 9.63 -11.26
CA SER A 9 10.42 9.02 -10.05
C SER A 9 10.64 10.01 -8.90
N TRP A 10 9.73 10.98 -8.73
CA TRP A 10 9.83 12.00 -7.70
C TRP A 10 9.98 11.41 -6.30
N THR A 11 10.92 11.95 -5.52
CA THR A 11 11.27 11.48 -4.17
C THR A 11 10.73 12.37 -3.04
N GLY A 12 10.08 13.49 -3.38
CA GLY A 12 9.66 14.50 -2.40
C GLY A 12 8.51 14.10 -1.47
N MET A 13 7.91 12.92 -1.69
CA MET A 13 6.80 12.40 -0.87
C MET A 13 7.25 11.41 0.21
N ALA A 14 8.50 10.94 0.19
CA ALA A 14 9.01 9.91 1.11
C ALA A 14 8.73 10.22 2.59
N ALA A 15 8.83 11.49 2.99
CA ALA A 15 8.58 11.97 4.35
C ALA A 15 7.21 12.63 4.55
N LYS A 16 6.39 12.76 3.49
CA LYS A 16 5.12 13.50 3.50
C LYS A 16 3.90 12.61 3.42
N SER A 17 4.04 11.39 2.90
CA SER A 17 2.91 10.49 2.73
C SER A 17 3.29 9.03 2.89
N PRO A 18 2.49 8.24 3.63
CA PRO A 18 2.59 6.79 3.60
C PRO A 18 2.24 6.26 2.20
N LEU A 19 2.95 5.23 1.76
CA LEU A 19 2.70 4.60 0.45
C LEU A 19 1.62 3.51 0.56
N TRP A 20 0.54 3.67 -0.19
CA TRP A 20 -0.34 2.56 -0.53
C TRP A 20 -0.03 2.09 -1.95
N ILE A 21 0.55 0.89 -2.07
CA ILE A 21 0.96 0.31 -3.35
C ILE A 21 -0.01 -0.75 -3.84
N ALA A 22 -0.32 -0.74 -5.15
CA ALA A 22 -1.02 -1.82 -5.84
C ALA A 22 -0.01 -2.64 -6.65
N HIS A 23 0.08 -3.94 -6.33
CA HIS A 23 0.91 -4.88 -7.06
C HIS A 23 0.36 -6.30 -6.82
N TRP A 24 -0.44 -6.81 -7.75
CA TRP A 24 -1.15 -8.07 -7.58
C TRP A 24 -0.32 -9.28 -8.03
N GLY A 25 -0.59 -10.47 -7.48
CA GLY A 25 -0.02 -11.73 -7.95
C GLY A 25 1.48 -11.92 -7.67
N THR A 26 2.07 -11.11 -6.79
CA THR A 26 3.47 -11.21 -6.36
C THR A 26 3.59 -11.58 -4.88
N ALA A 27 4.70 -12.18 -4.48
CA ALA A 27 5.02 -12.44 -3.07
C ALA A 27 5.43 -11.16 -2.30
N SER A 28 5.93 -10.14 -3.00
CA SER A 28 6.32 -8.85 -2.42
C SER A 28 6.20 -7.73 -3.47
N PRO A 29 5.68 -6.54 -3.11
CA PRO A 29 5.52 -5.44 -4.05
C PRO A 29 6.86 -4.75 -4.35
N THR A 30 7.13 -4.48 -5.63
CA THR A 30 8.23 -3.58 -6.05
C THR A 30 7.97 -2.14 -5.59
N ILE A 31 8.91 -1.55 -4.85
CA ILE A 31 8.76 -0.19 -4.29
C ILE A 31 9.28 0.86 -5.29
N PRO A 32 8.52 1.93 -5.58
CA PRO A 32 8.99 3.06 -6.38
C PRO A 32 10.15 3.79 -5.68
N ALA A 33 11.08 4.34 -6.45
CA ALA A 33 12.29 5.01 -5.92
C ALA A 33 12.00 6.15 -4.92
N GLY A 34 10.80 6.73 -4.98
CA GLY A 34 10.38 7.82 -4.10
C GLY A 34 9.89 7.42 -2.71
N PHE A 35 9.91 6.13 -2.36
CA PHE A 35 9.44 5.66 -1.06
C PHE A 35 10.42 4.67 -0.42
N PRO A 36 10.61 4.74 0.90
CA PRO A 36 11.49 3.81 1.61
C PRO A 36 10.85 2.44 1.82
N THR A 37 9.52 2.38 1.89
CA THR A 37 8.73 1.15 2.09
C THR A 37 7.26 1.41 1.72
N TRP A 38 6.45 0.36 1.75
CA TRP A 38 4.98 0.46 1.67
C TRP A 38 4.36 0.45 3.07
N THR A 39 3.27 1.19 3.23
CA THR A 39 2.44 1.20 4.44
C THR A 39 1.24 0.28 4.28
N ILE A 40 0.60 0.32 3.11
CA ILE A 40 -0.47 -0.60 2.72
C ILE A 40 -0.12 -1.19 1.35
N TRP A 41 -0.36 -2.48 1.18
CA TRP A 41 -0.20 -3.16 -0.10
C TRP A 41 -1.49 -3.84 -0.52
N GLN A 42 -2.06 -3.41 -1.65
CA GLN A 42 -3.13 -4.11 -2.33
C GLN A 42 -2.53 -5.27 -3.15
N TYR A 43 -2.74 -6.50 -2.70
CA TYR A 43 -2.09 -7.70 -3.24
C TYR A 43 -2.97 -8.52 -4.18
N THR A 44 -4.27 -8.25 -4.22
CA THR A 44 -5.20 -8.83 -5.18
C THR A 44 -6.41 -7.91 -5.36
N ALA A 45 -6.98 -7.91 -6.56
CA ALA A 45 -8.27 -7.31 -6.87
C ALA A 45 -9.41 -8.35 -6.95
N THR A 46 -9.07 -9.64 -7.00
CA THR A 46 -10.01 -10.76 -7.17
C THR A 46 -10.16 -11.57 -5.89
N GLY A 47 -10.01 -10.92 -4.74
CA GLY A 47 -10.20 -11.55 -3.45
C GLY A 47 -11.65 -11.91 -3.16
N ARG A 48 -11.87 -12.65 -2.06
CA ARG A 48 -13.20 -12.92 -1.50
C ARG A 48 -13.18 -12.60 -0.01
N VAL A 49 -14.22 -11.92 0.46
CA VAL A 49 -14.43 -11.58 1.87
C VAL A 49 -15.90 -11.84 2.18
N GLY A 50 -16.19 -12.53 3.29
CA GLY A 50 -17.57 -12.79 3.71
C GLY A 50 -18.36 -11.50 3.84
N GLY A 51 -19.55 -11.46 3.25
CA GLY A 51 -20.39 -10.25 3.20
C GLY A 51 -20.15 -9.34 1.99
N VAL A 52 -19.13 -9.60 1.15
CA VAL A 52 -18.91 -8.89 -0.11
C VAL A 52 -19.20 -9.81 -1.29
N SER A 53 -20.10 -9.39 -2.17
CA SER A 53 -20.42 -10.11 -3.41
C SER A 53 -19.45 -9.73 -4.52
N GLY A 54 -18.94 -10.73 -5.26
CA GLY A 54 -18.02 -10.52 -6.37
C GLY A 54 -16.54 -10.43 -5.97
N ASP A 55 -15.73 -9.91 -6.89
CA ASP A 55 -14.31 -9.63 -6.69
C ASP A 55 -14.13 -8.46 -5.72
N VAL A 56 -13.19 -8.59 -4.78
CA VAL A 56 -12.85 -7.51 -3.84
C VAL A 56 -11.34 -7.37 -3.67
N ASP A 57 -10.90 -6.12 -3.62
CA ASP A 57 -9.52 -5.76 -3.29
C ASP A 57 -9.16 -6.25 -1.89
N ARG A 58 -8.01 -6.90 -1.76
CA ARG A 58 -7.45 -7.25 -0.46
C ARG A 58 -6.12 -6.58 -0.24
N ASN A 59 -5.97 -6.09 0.98
CA ASN A 59 -4.84 -5.28 1.40
C ASN A 59 -4.12 -5.93 2.57
N LYS A 60 -2.81 -5.68 2.67
CA LYS A 60 -1.99 -5.97 3.83
C LYS A 60 -1.47 -4.67 4.41
N PHE A 61 -1.47 -4.55 5.73
CA PHE A 61 -0.80 -3.47 6.45
C PHE A 61 0.62 -3.90 6.82
N ASN A 62 1.59 -3.00 6.64
CA ASN A 62 2.98 -3.26 6.98
C ASN A 62 3.26 -2.97 8.47
N GLY A 63 2.73 -3.81 9.36
CA GLY A 63 2.94 -3.65 10.79
C GLY A 63 1.95 -4.41 11.66
N SER A 64 2.03 -4.17 12.96
CA SER A 64 1.10 -4.71 13.95
C SER A 64 -0.24 -3.98 13.95
N LEU A 65 -1.26 -4.59 14.57
CA LEU A 65 -2.54 -3.93 14.81
C LEU A 65 -2.36 -2.62 15.61
N ALA A 66 -1.48 -2.60 16.61
CA ALA A 66 -1.20 -1.39 17.39
C ALA A 66 -0.62 -0.27 16.51
N ARG A 67 0.26 -0.60 15.56
CA ARG A 67 0.79 0.38 14.60
C ARG A 67 -0.27 0.87 13.61
N LEU A 68 -1.21 0.01 13.21
CA LEU A 68 -2.36 0.42 12.39
C LEU A 68 -3.28 1.38 13.14
N GLN A 69 -3.57 1.11 14.42
CA GLN A 69 -4.33 2.00 15.27
C GLN A 69 -3.62 3.33 15.48
N ALA A 70 -2.28 3.31 15.61
CA ALA A 70 -1.50 4.54 15.72
C ALA A 70 -1.56 5.39 14.45
N LEU A 71 -1.50 4.76 13.27
CA LEU A 71 -1.72 5.45 11.99
C LEU A 71 -3.13 6.06 11.93
N ALA A 72 -4.16 5.32 12.34
CA ALA A 72 -5.54 5.80 12.34
C ALA A 72 -5.77 6.97 13.30
N ASN A 73 -5.10 6.95 14.45
CA ASN A 73 -5.26 7.95 15.51
C ASN A 73 -4.21 9.08 15.44
N ASN A 74 -3.34 9.07 14.43
CA ASN A 74 -2.23 10.01 14.28
C ASN A 74 -1.33 10.10 15.53
N THR A 75 -0.95 8.95 16.08
CA THR A 75 -0.12 8.88 17.29
C THR A 75 1.28 8.31 17.06
N ALA A 76 1.61 7.86 15.83
CA ALA A 76 2.95 7.39 15.49
C ALA A 76 3.20 7.31 13.98
#